data_AF-A0A829PI45-F1
#
_entry.id   AF-A0A829PI45-F1
#
_cell.length_a   1.000
_cell.length_b   1.000
_cell.length_c   1.000
_cell.angle_alpha   90.00
_cell.angle_beta   90.00
_cell.angle_gamma   90.00
#
_symmetry.space_group_name_H-M   'P 1'
#
loop_
_entity.id
_entity.type
_entity.pdbx_description
1 polymer ?
#
loop_
_entity_poly.entity_id
_entity_poly.type
_entity_poly.pdbx_seq_one_letter_code
_entity_poly.pdbx_strand_id
1 'polypeptide(L)'
;MTDPFGVRTEELAGISKAWLGETLHINDMPWSAFEDATGAGSEVLAAIRDTASPGIKAMSSIARRFSDMAGLVDTFAANVTAQDEKTATSFDALKPR
;
A
#
# COMPACT_ATOMS: atom_id res chain seq x y z
N MET A 1 17.56 2.68 21.42
CA MET A 1 17.62 2.91 19.97
C MET A 1 16.97 4.27 19.77
N THR A 2 17.71 5.26 19.30
CA THR A 2 17.16 6.59 19.02
C THR A 2 16.63 6.58 17.60
N ASP A 3 15.32 6.73 17.47
CA ASP A 3 14.64 6.81 16.19
C ASP A 3 15.16 8.03 15.40
N PRO A 4 15.58 7.88 14.12
CA PRO A 4 16.05 9.01 13.30
C PRO A 4 15.01 10.13 13.27
N PHE A 5 15.38 11.34 13.70
CA PHE A 5 14.45 12.45 13.93
C PHE A 5 13.16 12.13 14.73
N GLY A 6 13.18 11.11 15.60
CA GLY A 6 12.00 10.67 16.34
C GLY A 6 10.95 9.93 15.48
N VAL A 7 11.34 9.49 14.27
CA VAL A 7 10.49 8.71 13.36
C VAL A 7 10.75 7.23 13.53
N ARG A 8 9.72 6.49 13.95
CA ARG A 8 9.73 5.04 14.11
C ARG A 8 9.69 4.32 12.76
N THR A 9 10.84 4.25 12.10
CA THR A 9 10.98 3.66 10.75
C THR A 9 10.50 2.21 10.67
N GLU A 10 10.58 1.46 11.76
CA GLU A 10 10.05 0.10 11.89
C GLU A 10 8.52 0.04 11.88
N GLU A 11 7.83 1.03 12.48
CA GLU A 11 6.38 1.15 12.38
C GLU A 11 5.96 1.48 10.95
N LEU A 12 6.72 2.36 10.28
CA LEU A 12 6.50 2.70 8.86
C LEU A 12 6.67 1.49 7.95
N ALA A 13 7.72 0.68 8.17
CA ALA A 13 7.92 -0.57 7.45
C ALA A 13 6.79 -1.57 7.69
N GLY A 14 6.26 -1.63 8.91
CA GLY A 14 5.07 -2.44 9.24
C GLY A 14 3.83 -2.00 8.46
N ILE A 15 3.59 -0.68 8.36
CA ILE A 15 2.47 -0.11 7.60
C ILE A 15 2.63 -0.40 6.10
N SER A 16 3.80 -0.15 5.52
CA SER A 16 4.09 -0.45 4.10
C SER A 16 3.81 -1.93 3.78
N LYS A 17 4.35 -2.84 4.61
CA LYS A 17 4.13 -4.27 4.45
C LYS A 17 2.66 -4.66 4.54
N ALA A 18 1.91 -4.06 5.47
CA ALA A 18 0.47 -4.34 5.60
C ALA A 18 -0.30 -3.91 4.34
N TRP A 19 -0.05 -2.70 3.83
CA TRP A 19 -0.70 -2.21 2.60
C TRP A 19 -0.34 -3.01 1.34
N LEU A 20 0.91 -3.46 1.23
CA LEU A 20 1.31 -4.39 0.16
C LEU A 20 0.60 -5.74 0.30
N GLY A 21 0.42 -6.24 1.53
CA GLY A 21 -0.39 -7.43 1.80
C GLY A 21 -1.85 -7.28 1.35
N GLU A 22 -2.50 -6.17 1.69
CA GLU A 22 -3.86 -5.87 1.25
C GLU A 22 -3.97 -5.74 -0.28
N THR A 23 -2.95 -5.19 -0.94
CA THR A 23 -2.88 -5.13 -2.40
C THR A 23 -2.96 -6.53 -3.02
N LEU A 24 -2.23 -7.51 -2.46
CA LEU A 24 -2.25 -8.90 -2.91
C LEU A 24 -3.61 -9.54 -2.67
N HIS A 25 -4.17 -9.40 -1.46
CA HIS A 25 -5.50 -9.95 -1.14
C HIS A 25 -6.61 -9.44 -2.07
N ILE A 26 -6.57 -8.16 -2.42
CA ILE A 26 -7.55 -7.56 -3.34
C ILE A 26 -7.41 -8.12 -4.76
N ASN A 27 -6.17 -8.27 -5.22
CA ASN A 27 -5.87 -8.79 -6.56
C ASN A 27 -6.20 -10.28 -6.71
N ASP A 28 -6.08 -11.05 -5.62
CA ASP A 28 -6.36 -12.49 -5.60
C ASP A 28 -7.87 -12.82 -5.47
N MET A 29 -8.70 -11.81 -5.20
CA MET A 29 -10.13 -12.03 -5.00
C MET A 29 -10.80 -12.42 -6.34
N PRO A 30 -11.65 -13.47 -6.38
CA PRO A 30 -12.17 -14.04 -7.62
C PRO A 30 -13.34 -13.23 -8.19
N TRP A 31 -13.08 -11.99 -8.63
CA TRP A 31 -14.08 -11.07 -9.14
C TRP A 31 -14.82 -11.59 -10.39
N SER A 32 -14.20 -12.48 -11.17
CA SER A 32 -14.83 -13.10 -12.34
C SER A 32 -15.95 -14.08 -11.97
N ALA A 33 -16.02 -14.55 -10.71
CA ALA A 33 -17.08 -15.45 -10.26
C ALA A 33 -18.49 -14.82 -10.37
N PHE A 34 -18.58 -13.49 -10.41
CA PHE A 34 -19.83 -12.79 -10.67
C PHE A 34 -20.31 -12.95 -12.11
N GLU A 35 -19.40 -13.09 -13.09
CA GLU A 35 -19.73 -13.32 -14.50
C GLU A 35 -20.29 -14.72 -14.73
N ASP A 36 -19.88 -15.69 -13.91
CA ASP A 36 -20.29 -17.09 -13.96
C ASP A 36 -21.67 -17.35 -13.35
N ALA A 37 -22.35 -16.30 -12.85
CA ALA A 37 -23.70 -16.44 -12.29
C ALA A 37 -24.70 -16.88 -13.38
N THR A 38 -25.19 -18.12 -13.26
CA THR A 38 -26.12 -18.74 -14.23
C THR A 38 -27.50 -18.97 -13.61
N GLY A 39 -28.53 -18.97 -14.47
CA GLY A 39 -29.92 -19.22 -14.08
C GLY A 39 -30.91 -18.56 -15.04
N ALA A 40 -32.11 -19.12 -15.15
CA ALA A 40 -33.10 -18.67 -16.11
C ALA A 40 -33.70 -17.30 -15.73
N GLY A 41 -33.64 -16.34 -16.67
CA GLY A 41 -34.59 -15.21 -16.75
C GLY A 41 -34.66 -14.22 -15.57
N SER A 42 -33.66 -14.16 -14.69
CA SER A 42 -33.68 -13.26 -13.53
C SER A 42 -32.90 -11.97 -13.80
N GLU A 43 -33.58 -10.82 -13.71
CA GLU A 43 -32.96 -9.48 -13.73
C GLU A 43 -31.89 -9.34 -12.64
N VAL A 44 -32.06 -10.01 -11.50
CA VAL A 44 -31.07 -10.03 -10.41
C VAL A 44 -29.77 -10.71 -10.84
N LEU A 45 -29.85 -11.83 -11.58
CA LEU A 45 -28.66 -12.51 -12.10
C LEU A 45 -27.97 -11.70 -13.21
N ALA A 46 -28.73 -10.92 -13.99
CA ALA A 46 -28.14 -9.99 -14.94
C ALA A 46 -27.40 -8.86 -14.20
N ALA A 47 -28.04 -8.26 -13.20
CA ALA A 47 -27.43 -7.21 -12.38
C ALA A 47 -26.15 -7.68 -11.67
N ILE A 48 -26.14 -8.91 -11.12
CA ILE A 48 -24.94 -9.50 -10.51
C ILE A 48 -23.79 -9.60 -11.51
N ARG A 49 -24.05 -10.13 -12.72
CA ARG A 49 -23.02 -10.23 -13.78
C ARG A 49 -22.49 -8.85 -14.17
N ASP A 50 -23.38 -7.87 -14.29
CA ASP A 50 -23.01 -6.49 -14.63
C ASP A 50 -22.16 -5.79 -13.55
N THR A 51 -22.15 -6.31 -12.31
CA THR A 51 -21.28 -5.75 -11.24
C THR A 51 -19.83 -6.20 -11.33
N ALA A 52 -19.51 -7.26 -12.09
CA ALA A 52 -18.16 -7.82 -12.15
C ALA A 52 -17.13 -6.78 -12.65
N SER A 53 -17.39 -6.16 -13.81
CA SER A 53 -16.46 -5.19 -14.41
C SER A 53 -16.27 -3.92 -13.56
N PRO A 54 -17.32 -3.25 -13.06
CA PRO A 54 -17.17 -2.14 -12.12
C PRO A 54 -16.45 -2.55 -10.83
N GLY A 55 -16.74 -3.74 -10.29
CA GLY A 55 -16.07 -4.30 -9.12
C GLY A 55 -14.57 -4.44 -9.33
N ILE A 56 -14.16 -5.11 -10.42
CA ILE A 56 -12.75 -5.25 -10.80
C ILE A 56 -12.06 -3.88 -10.89
N LYS A 57 -12.66 -2.92 -11.60
CA LYS A 57 -12.07 -1.58 -11.78
C LYS A 57 -11.90 -0.83 -10.45
N ALA A 58 -12.92 -0.86 -9.60
CA ALA A 58 -12.87 -0.20 -8.30
C ALA A 58 -11.77 -0.83 -7.41
N MET A 59 -11.69 -2.16 -7.40
CA MET A 59 -10.79 -2.90 -6.54
C MET A 59 -9.34 -2.81 -7.04
N SER A 60 -9.10 -2.87 -8.35
CA SER A 60 -7.78 -2.55 -8.93
C SER A 60 -7.35 -1.12 -8.61
N SER A 61 -8.27 -0.15 -8.59
CA SER A 61 -7.94 1.22 -8.16
C SER A 61 -7.56 1.30 -6.68
N ILE A 62 -8.20 0.52 -5.81
CA ILE A 62 -7.88 0.48 -4.38
C ILE A 62 -6.52 -0.20 -4.15
N ALA A 63 -6.29 -1.36 -4.78
CA ALA A 63 -5.02 -2.08 -4.74
C ALA A 63 -3.85 -1.18 -5.18
N ARG A 64 -4.03 -0.44 -6.29
CA ARG A 64 -3.03 0.52 -6.75
C ARG A 64 -2.73 1.60 -5.70
N ARG A 65 -3.75 2.17 -5.06
CA ARG A 65 -3.56 3.20 -4.03
C ARG A 65 -2.79 2.66 -2.82
N PHE A 66 -3.07 1.44 -2.38
CA PHE A 66 -2.31 0.81 -1.30
C PHE A 66 -0.83 0.64 -1.68
N SER A 67 -0.56 0.15 -2.88
CA SER A 67 0.80 0.03 -3.42
C SER A 67 1.51 1.39 -3.50
N ASP A 68 0.85 2.42 -4.03
CA ASP A 68 1.42 3.77 -4.15
C ASP A 68 1.72 4.38 -2.77
N MET A 69 0.79 4.25 -1.81
CA MET A 69 0.99 4.74 -0.44
C MET A 69 2.11 4.00 0.28
N ALA A 70 2.25 2.67 0.09
CA ALA A 70 3.35 1.89 0.65
C ALA A 70 4.71 2.41 0.15
N GLY A 71 4.84 2.61 -1.16
CA GLY A 71 6.05 3.18 -1.76
C GLY A 71 6.39 4.59 -1.26
N LEU A 72 5.38 5.44 -1.03
CA LEU A 72 5.58 6.77 -0.44
C LEU A 72 6.07 6.70 1.00
N VAL A 73 5.53 5.79 1.81
CA VAL A 73 5.95 5.59 3.21
C VAL A 73 7.38 5.07 3.28
N ASP A 74 7.76 4.10 2.45
CA ASP A 74 9.13 3.59 2.39
C ASP A 74 10.11 4.67 1.95
N THR A 75 9.73 5.47 0.94
CA THR A 75 10.53 6.62 0.48
C THR A 75 10.71 7.65 1.59
N PHE A 76 9.65 7.96 2.34
CA PHE A 76 9.73 8.88 3.48
C PHE A 76 10.68 8.35 4.55
N ALA A 77 10.56 7.08 4.95
CA ALA A 77 11.44 6.46 5.94
C ALA A 77 12.92 6.51 5.51
N ALA A 78 13.21 6.18 4.25
CA ALA A 78 14.56 6.25 3.71
C ALA A 78 15.13 7.68 3.71
N ASN A 79 14.32 8.67 3.33
CA ASN A 79 14.73 10.07 3.33
C ASN A 79 15.03 10.59 4.74
N VAL A 80 14.22 10.21 5.73
CA VAL A 80 14.43 10.59 7.13
C VAL A 80 15.75 10.03 7.64
N THR A 81 16.01 8.74 7.45
CA THR A 81 17.28 8.11 7.86
C THR A 81 18.48 8.77 7.20
N ALA A 82 18.45 8.96 5.88
CA ALA A 82 19.56 9.58 5.15
C ALA A 82 19.82 11.03 5.61
N GLN A 83 18.77 11.79 5.90
CA GLN A 83 18.90 13.17 6.36
C GLN A 83 19.38 13.26 7.81
N ASP A 84 18.98 12.33 8.68
CA ASP A 84 19.48 12.23 10.06
C ASP A 84 20.99 11.91 10.06
N GLU A 85 21.42 10.91 9.29
CA GLU A 85 22.84 10.56 9.12
C GLU A 85 23.68 11.73 8.60
N LYS A 86 23.18 12.44 7.58
CA LYS A 86 23.84 13.63 7.04
C LYS A 86 23.97 14.74 8.08
N THR A 87 22.94 14.93 8.89
CA THR A 87 22.93 15.92 9.97
C THR A 87 23.92 15.55 11.07
N ALA A 88 23.91 14.28 11.52
CA ALA A 88 24.86 13.75 12.49
C ALA A 88 26.32 13.92 12.02
N THR A 89 26.61 13.54 10.77
CA THR A 89 27.94 13.71 10.16
C THR A 89 28.38 15.17 10.15
N SER A 90 27.45 16.10 9.88
CA SER A 90 27.73 17.54 9.87
C SER A 90 28.05 18.05 11.28
N PHE A 91 27.37 17.56 12.32
CA PHE A 91 27.69 17.90 13.71
C PHE A 91 29.01 17.29 14.18
N ASP A 92 29.32 16.06 13.79
CA ASP A 92 30.59 15.41 14.11
C ASP A 92 31.79 16.18 13.54
N ALA A 93 31.65 16.74 12.34
CA ALA A 93 32.66 17.59 11.72
C ALA A 93 32.95 18.90 12.48
N LEU A 94 32.01 19.35 13.33
CA LEU A 94 32.16 20.57 14.15
C LEU A 94 32.79 20.30 15.51
N LYS A 95 32.97 19.03 15.91
CA LYS A 95 33.56 18.70 17.21
C LYS A 95 35.05 19.12 17.24
N PRO A 96 35.52 19.77 18.32
CA PRO A 96 36.95 20.06 18.49
C PRO A 96 37.75 18.75 18.44
N ARG A 97 38.93 18.78 17.81
CA ARG A 97 39.84 17.63 17.73
C ARG A 97 40.45 17.29 19.07
#